data_AF-A0A7Y5BKV4-F1
#
_entry.id   AF-A0A7Y5BKV4-F1
#
_cell.length_a   1.000
_cell.length_b   1.000
_cell.length_c   1.000
_cell.angle_alpha   90.00
_cell.angle_beta   90.00
_cell.angle_gamma   90.00
#
_symmetry.space_group_name_H-M   'P 1'
#
loop_
_entity.id
_entity.type
_entity.pdbx_description
1 polymer ?
#
loop_
_entity_poly.entity_id
_entity_poly.type
_entity_poly.pdbx_seq_one_letter_code
_entity_poly.pdbx_strand_id
1 'polypeptide(L)'
;MAYTSGDPIYAKTASLGAFKLNESIIKRIGSEAKVNLTNEDLAKMSPEIKGKAKILDGLIFIGKDSGNAQVGDLKISFSKIEPKATITIRAKQTGNSFSSFVTKNGTSIEEVSMGVKTAQEMDQSAQDSNTFRTWALRVIGFIAMAIGISMIFKPLQTMGDVLPILGDLLGLGINIFSGIVAFVISFITIAIAWFFYRPLLSIGLIVVAAAIVVGFKYYKKTQADKNTQPAKA
;
A
#
# COMPACT_ATOMS: atom_id res chain seq x y z
N MET A 1 17.61 -8.18 -10.89
CA MET A 1 17.02 -8.99 -11.99
C MET A 1 15.83 -8.21 -12.51
N ALA A 2 15.96 -7.58 -13.67
CA ALA A 2 14.86 -6.83 -14.27
C ALA A 2 13.98 -7.80 -15.06
N TYR A 3 12.71 -7.93 -14.68
CA TYR A 3 11.72 -8.58 -15.50
C TYR A 3 11.22 -7.56 -16.51
N THR A 4 11.41 -7.83 -17.79
CA THR A 4 10.79 -7.06 -18.87
C THR A 4 9.48 -7.73 -19.23
N SER A 5 8.36 -7.10 -18.89
CA SER A 5 7.04 -7.51 -19.39
C SER A 5 6.89 -7.06 -20.83
N GLY A 6 6.43 -7.95 -21.72
CA GLY A 6 5.93 -7.53 -23.03
C GLY A 6 4.62 -6.74 -22.90
N ASP A 7 4.18 -6.12 -23.99
CA ASP A 7 2.89 -5.43 -24.02
C ASP A 7 1.73 -6.43 -23.85
N PRO A 8 0.84 -6.21 -22.87
CA PRO A 8 -0.30 -7.09 -22.66
C PRO A 8 -1.29 -7.00 -23.82
N ILE A 9 -1.79 -8.15 -24.26
CA ILE A 9 -2.82 -8.24 -25.30
C ILE A 9 -4.18 -8.33 -24.61
N TYR A 10 -5.03 -7.33 -24.86
CA TYR A 10 -6.38 -7.28 -24.31
C TYR A 10 -7.43 -7.79 -25.30
N ALA A 11 -8.52 -8.35 -24.77
CA ALA A 11 -9.66 -8.72 -25.60
C ALA A 11 -10.28 -7.47 -26.23
N LYS A 12 -10.56 -7.52 -27.55
CA LYS A 12 -11.23 -6.43 -28.29
C LYS A 12 -12.66 -6.20 -27.80
N THR A 13 -13.31 -7.26 -27.33
CA THR A 13 -14.69 -7.26 -26.86
C THR A 13 -14.84 -8.25 -25.71
N ALA A 14 -15.44 -7.80 -24.60
CA ALA A 14 -15.77 -8.64 -23.46
C ALA A 14 -17.13 -8.21 -22.88
N SER A 15 -17.83 -9.14 -22.25
CA SER A 15 -19.15 -8.90 -21.65
C SER A 15 -19.27 -9.55 -20.28
N LEU A 16 -20.05 -8.93 -19.41
CA LEU A 16 -20.50 -9.48 -18.14
C LEU A 16 -22.04 -9.57 -18.20
N GLY A 17 -22.53 -10.78 -18.48
CA GLY A 17 -23.96 -10.99 -18.76
C GLY A 17 -24.41 -10.16 -19.97
N ALA A 18 -25.42 -9.32 -19.79
CA ALA A 18 -25.94 -8.44 -20.84
C ALA A 18 -25.04 -7.22 -21.12
N PHE A 19 -24.13 -6.88 -20.20
CA PHE A 19 -23.36 -5.63 -20.23
C PHE A 19 -22.03 -5.77 -20.94
N LYS A 20 -21.65 -4.76 -21.73
CA LYS A 20 -20.32 -4.68 -22.36
C LYS A 20 -19.29 -4.12 -21.38
N LEU A 21 -18.09 -4.71 -21.38
CA LEU A 21 -16.97 -4.19 -20.60
C LEU A 21 -16.24 -3.10 -21.40
N ASN A 22 -15.96 -1.97 -20.75
CA ASN A 22 -15.13 -0.92 -21.32
C ASN A 22 -13.63 -1.29 -21.22
N GLU A 23 -12.77 -0.58 -21.93
CA GLU A 23 -11.33 -0.86 -21.89
C GLU A 23 -10.73 -0.71 -20.50
N SER A 24 -11.19 0.25 -19.69
CA SER A 24 -10.64 0.47 -18.34
C SER A 24 -10.89 -0.72 -17.42
N ILE A 25 -12.04 -1.38 -17.54
CA ILE A 25 -12.36 -2.61 -16.82
C ILE A 25 -11.55 -3.78 -17.37
N ILE A 26 -11.50 -3.97 -18.69
CA ILE A 26 -10.75 -5.08 -19.31
C ILE A 26 -9.28 -5.05 -18.88
N LYS A 27 -8.66 -3.87 -18.85
CA LYS A 27 -7.26 -3.68 -18.43
C LYS A 27 -7.02 -3.98 -16.95
N ARG A 28 -8.06 -4.04 -16.12
CA ARG A 28 -7.99 -4.25 -14.67
C ARG A 28 -8.46 -5.62 -14.20
N ILE A 29 -8.89 -6.49 -15.11
CA ILE A 29 -9.16 -7.90 -14.79
C ILE A 29 -7.82 -8.58 -14.53
N GLY A 30 -7.55 -8.89 -13.26
CA GLY A 30 -6.24 -9.31 -12.79
C GLY A 30 -6.17 -10.76 -12.36
N SER A 31 -6.42 -11.71 -13.27
CA SER A 31 -6.09 -13.11 -13.00
C SER A 31 -5.29 -13.70 -14.15
N GLU A 32 -3.98 -13.58 -13.97
CA GLU A 32 -2.95 -14.19 -14.79
C GLU A 32 -2.78 -15.65 -14.37
N ALA A 33 -3.63 -16.53 -14.89
CA ALA A 33 -3.32 -17.95 -14.85
C ALA A 33 -2.07 -18.17 -15.70
N LYS A 34 -1.01 -18.71 -15.10
CA LYS A 34 0.20 -19.05 -15.86
C LYS A 34 -0.18 -20.05 -16.95
N VAL A 35 0.17 -19.71 -18.18
CA VAL A 35 0.05 -20.63 -19.30
C VAL A 35 1.14 -21.68 -19.11
N ASN A 36 0.73 -22.92 -18.90
CA ASN A 36 1.67 -24.03 -18.84
C ASN A 36 2.07 -24.41 -20.27
N LEU A 37 3.22 -23.92 -20.71
CA LEU A 37 3.72 -24.18 -22.07
C LEU A 37 4.20 -25.62 -22.19
N THR A 38 3.92 -26.23 -23.33
CA THR A 38 4.31 -27.61 -23.62
C THR A 38 5.30 -27.68 -24.79
N ASN A 39 5.91 -28.85 -24.97
CA ASN A 39 6.78 -29.10 -26.14
C ASN A 39 6.01 -28.98 -27.47
N GLU A 40 4.69 -29.18 -27.47
CA GLU A 40 3.84 -28.96 -28.64
C GLU A 40 3.74 -27.48 -29.01
N ASP A 41 3.78 -26.59 -28.02
CA ASP A 41 3.77 -25.14 -28.28
C ASP A 41 5.12 -24.65 -28.78
N LEU A 42 6.21 -25.23 -28.27
CA LEU A 42 7.55 -25.02 -28.82
C LEU A 42 7.62 -25.43 -30.30
N ALA A 43 6.95 -26.52 -30.69
CA ALA A 43 6.86 -26.98 -32.08
C ALA A 43 6.10 -26.02 -33.01
N LYS A 44 5.36 -25.03 -32.48
CA LYS A 44 4.67 -23.99 -33.26
C LYS A 44 5.48 -22.70 -33.43
N MET A 45 6.61 -22.56 -32.73
CA MET A 45 7.45 -21.35 -32.77
C MET A 45 8.27 -21.23 -34.07
N SER A 46 8.87 -20.05 -34.30
CA SER A 46 9.78 -19.85 -35.44
C SER A 46 10.98 -20.82 -35.37
N PRO A 47 11.48 -21.33 -36.52
CA PRO A 47 12.65 -22.21 -36.58
C PRO A 47 13.88 -21.66 -35.86
N GLU A 48 14.07 -20.34 -35.86
CA GLU A 48 15.20 -19.65 -35.23
C GLU A 48 15.23 -19.80 -33.70
N ILE A 49 14.05 -19.87 -33.08
CA ILE A 49 13.88 -19.97 -31.63
C ILE A 49 13.84 -21.43 -31.20
N LYS A 50 13.18 -22.30 -31.99
CA LYS A 50 13.04 -23.75 -31.72
C LYS A 50 14.35 -24.45 -31.38
N GLY A 51 15.43 -24.14 -32.11
CA GLY A 51 16.74 -24.78 -31.89
C GLY A 51 17.48 -24.31 -30.63
N LYS A 52 17.06 -23.20 -30.02
CA LYS A 52 17.72 -22.57 -28.87
C LYS A 52 16.86 -22.55 -27.61
N ALA A 53 15.57 -22.85 -27.74
CA ALA A 53 14.60 -22.80 -26.67
C ALA A 53 14.29 -24.20 -26.12
N LYS A 54 14.10 -24.30 -24.81
CA LYS A 54 13.65 -25.49 -24.09
C LYS A 54 12.49 -25.11 -23.19
N ILE A 55 11.53 -26.01 -23.01
CA ILE A 55 10.49 -25.83 -22.00
C ILE A 55 11.00 -26.35 -20.66
N LEU A 56 10.94 -25.51 -19.62
CA LEU A 56 11.30 -25.85 -18.26
C LEU A 56 10.21 -25.32 -17.31
N ASP A 57 9.57 -26.21 -16.54
CA ASP A 57 8.51 -25.86 -15.58
C ASP A 57 7.39 -24.97 -16.16
N GLY A 58 6.99 -25.25 -17.41
CA GLY A 58 5.94 -24.50 -18.11
C GLY A 58 6.37 -23.14 -18.67
N LEU A 59 7.67 -22.84 -18.66
CA LEU A 59 8.29 -21.59 -19.14
C LEU A 59 9.18 -21.88 -20.35
N ILE A 60 9.41 -20.88 -21.21
CA ILE A 60 10.43 -20.98 -22.26
C ILE A 60 11.76 -20.53 -21.67
N PHE A 61 12.76 -21.39 -21.71
CA PHE A 61 14.15 -21.08 -21.42
C PHE A 61 14.94 -21.00 -22.74
N ILE A 62 15.64 -19.89 -22.97
CA ILE A 62 16.55 -19.73 -24.10
C ILE A 62 17.95 -19.52 -23.51
N GLY A 63 18.82 -20.51 -23.70
CA GLY A 63 20.14 -20.52 -23.08
C GLY A 63 20.81 -21.88 -23.19
N LYS A 64 22.09 -21.95 -22.84
CA LYS A 64 22.90 -23.18 -22.98
C LYS A 64 22.55 -24.22 -21.91
N ASP A 65 22.42 -23.78 -20.66
CA ASP A 65 22.16 -24.62 -19.49
C ASP A 65 21.22 -23.91 -18.50
N SER A 66 20.09 -24.53 -18.19
CA SER A 66 19.10 -23.98 -17.26
C SER A 66 19.52 -24.10 -15.79
N GLY A 67 20.42 -25.04 -15.45
CA GLY A 67 20.97 -25.21 -14.11
C GLY A 67 22.09 -24.23 -13.78
N ASN A 68 22.71 -23.63 -14.80
CA ASN A 68 23.79 -22.66 -14.68
C ASN A 68 23.55 -21.45 -15.62
N ALA A 69 22.48 -20.71 -15.34
CA ALA A 69 22.04 -19.60 -16.17
C ALA A 69 23.10 -18.48 -16.23
N GLN A 70 23.43 -18.03 -17.44
CA GLN A 70 24.42 -16.99 -17.71
C GLN A 70 23.77 -15.66 -18.09
N VAL A 71 24.53 -14.57 -18.01
CA VAL A 71 24.09 -13.26 -18.50
C VAL A 71 23.81 -13.38 -20.00
N GLY A 72 22.56 -13.13 -20.39
CA GLY A 72 22.08 -13.30 -21.76
C GLY A 72 21.04 -14.42 -21.94
N ASP A 73 20.91 -15.32 -20.97
CA ASP A 73 19.85 -16.33 -20.98
C ASP A 73 18.48 -15.71 -20.66
N LEU A 74 17.43 -16.22 -21.31
CA LEU A 74 16.07 -15.69 -21.18
C LEU A 74 15.13 -16.73 -20.58
N LYS A 75 14.27 -16.28 -19.66
CA LYS A 75 13.11 -17.03 -19.16
C LYS A 75 11.85 -16.25 -19.53
N ILE A 76 10.97 -16.87 -20.31
CA ILE A 76 9.73 -16.26 -20.79
C ILE A 76 8.55 -17.03 -20.23
N SER A 77 7.68 -16.32 -19.51
CA SER A 77 6.40 -16.82 -19.00
C SER A 77 5.26 -16.12 -19.73
N PHE A 78 4.20 -16.87 -20.04
CA PHE A 78 2.94 -16.27 -20.46
C PHE A 78 1.89 -16.48 -19.37
N SER A 79 1.00 -15.51 -19.27
CA SER A 79 -0.17 -15.56 -18.42
C SER A 79 -1.40 -15.19 -19.26
N LYS A 80 -2.53 -15.82 -18.93
CA LYS A 80 -3.81 -15.54 -19.58
C LYS A 80 -4.93 -15.47 -18.54
N ILE A 81 -5.97 -14.75 -18.89
CA ILE A 81 -7.25 -14.80 -18.17
C ILE A 81 -8.07 -15.89 -18.84
N GLU A 82 -8.51 -16.88 -18.06
CA GLU A 82 -9.34 -17.95 -18.61
C GLU A 82 -10.69 -17.41 -19.12
N PRO A 83 -11.21 -17.92 -20.26
CA PRO A 83 -12.55 -17.60 -20.70
C PRO A 83 -13.56 -17.92 -19.60
N LYS A 84 -14.54 -17.04 -19.41
CA LYS A 84 -15.57 -17.14 -18.34
C LYS A 84 -15.01 -17.00 -16.92
N ALA A 85 -13.90 -16.29 -16.74
CA ALA A 85 -13.45 -15.89 -15.42
C ALA A 85 -14.57 -15.17 -14.65
N THR A 86 -14.80 -15.60 -13.41
CA THR A 86 -15.76 -14.95 -12.51
C THR A 86 -15.13 -13.67 -12.00
N ILE A 87 -15.81 -12.54 -12.21
CA ILE A 87 -15.40 -11.23 -11.73
C ILE A 87 -16.58 -10.52 -11.07
N THR A 88 -16.27 -9.63 -10.15
CA THR A 88 -17.22 -8.69 -9.56
C THR A 88 -16.80 -7.27 -9.93
N ILE A 89 -17.75 -6.48 -10.43
CA ILE A 89 -17.50 -5.09 -10.86
C ILE A 89 -18.31 -4.16 -9.97
N ARG A 90 -17.65 -3.11 -9.49
CA ARG A 90 -18.27 -1.99 -8.80
C ARG A 90 -18.01 -0.71 -9.58
N ALA A 91 -19.04 -0.23 -10.26
CA ALA A 91 -19.00 0.96 -11.11
C ALA A 91 -20.41 1.52 -11.30
N LYS A 92 -20.52 2.73 -11.87
CA LYS A 92 -21.82 3.28 -12.31
C LYS A 92 -22.24 2.58 -13.60
N GLN A 93 -23.44 2.00 -13.62
CA GLN A 93 -24.04 1.49 -14.86
C GLN A 93 -24.50 2.67 -15.72
N THR A 94 -24.04 2.72 -16.98
CA THR A 94 -24.40 3.73 -17.97
C THR A 94 -24.83 3.04 -19.25
N GLY A 95 -26.15 2.98 -19.49
CA GLY A 95 -26.72 2.25 -20.63
C GLY A 95 -26.37 0.76 -20.57
N ASN A 96 -25.70 0.27 -21.61
CA ASN A 96 -25.24 -1.12 -21.73
C ASN A 96 -23.75 -1.32 -21.35
N SER A 97 -23.18 -0.41 -20.57
CA SER A 97 -21.78 -0.46 -20.14
C SER A 97 -21.62 0.13 -18.75
N PHE A 98 -20.38 0.23 -18.30
CA PHE A 98 -19.98 0.79 -17.02
C PHE A 98 -19.14 2.04 -17.22
N SER A 99 -19.21 2.93 -16.25
CA SER A 99 -18.39 4.14 -16.14
C SER A 99 -18.01 4.36 -14.69
N SER A 100 -16.94 5.12 -14.45
CA SER A 100 -16.60 5.55 -13.09
C SER A 100 -17.78 6.26 -12.40
N PHE A 101 -18.02 5.89 -11.15
CA PHE A 101 -18.90 6.61 -10.24
C PHE A 101 -18.10 7.64 -9.44
N VAL A 102 -18.38 8.93 -9.65
CA VAL A 102 -17.73 10.00 -8.86
C VAL A 102 -18.56 10.29 -7.62
N THR A 103 -17.96 10.11 -6.44
CA THR A 103 -18.61 10.45 -5.16
C THR A 103 -18.69 11.97 -4.97
N LYS A 104 -19.52 12.41 -4.02
CA LYS A 104 -19.62 13.84 -3.65
C LYS A 104 -18.27 14.47 -3.25
N ASN A 105 -17.33 13.66 -2.78
CA ASN A 105 -16.00 14.09 -2.36
C ASN A 105 -14.96 14.01 -3.50
N GLY A 106 -15.40 13.82 -4.76
CA GLY A 106 -14.53 13.75 -5.92
C GLY A 106 -13.78 12.43 -6.12
N THR A 107 -14.05 11.41 -5.29
CA THR A 107 -13.42 10.09 -5.43
C THR A 107 -14.10 9.30 -6.55
N SER A 108 -13.30 8.84 -7.51
CA SER A 108 -13.73 7.96 -8.61
C SER A 108 -13.78 6.51 -8.14
N ILE A 109 -14.94 5.87 -8.24
CA ILE A 109 -15.17 4.46 -7.96
C ILE A 109 -15.41 3.73 -9.27
N GLU A 110 -14.37 3.01 -9.69
CA GLU A 110 -14.45 1.95 -10.68
C GLU A 110 -13.52 0.87 -10.13
N GLU A 111 -14.04 -0.31 -9.82
CA GLU A 111 -13.25 -1.39 -9.21
C GLU A 111 -13.65 -2.72 -9.82
N VAL A 112 -12.63 -3.55 -10.05
CA VAL A 112 -12.77 -4.90 -10.60
C VAL A 112 -12.09 -5.83 -9.62
N SER A 113 -12.82 -6.83 -9.15
CA SER A 113 -12.31 -7.88 -8.27
C SER A 113 -12.51 -9.24 -8.92
N MET A 114 -11.55 -10.13 -8.71
CA MET A 114 -11.67 -11.52 -9.15
C MET A 114 -12.58 -12.31 -8.20
N GLY A 115 -13.33 -13.26 -8.75
CA GLY A 115 -14.27 -14.10 -8.02
C GLY A 115 -15.61 -13.43 -7.75
N VAL A 116 -16.48 -14.16 -7.04
CA VAL A 116 -17.74 -13.62 -6.51
C VAL A 116 -17.42 -12.86 -5.23
N LYS A 117 -17.71 -11.56 -5.22
CA LYS A 117 -17.54 -10.68 -4.07
C LYS A 117 -18.85 -9.98 -3.78
N THR A 118 -19.19 -9.92 -2.50
CA THR A 118 -20.28 -9.07 -2.02
C THR A 118 -19.85 -7.61 -2.05
N ALA A 119 -20.83 -6.69 -2.03
CA ALA A 119 -20.52 -5.28 -1.87
C ALA A 119 -19.70 -5.02 -0.60
N GLN A 120 -20.07 -5.63 0.52
CA GLN A 120 -19.35 -5.46 1.79
C GLN A 120 -17.88 -5.88 1.70
N GLU A 121 -17.56 -6.99 1.03
CA GLU A 121 -16.17 -7.42 0.85
C GLU A 121 -15.36 -6.45 -0.01
N MET A 122 -15.95 -5.90 -1.07
CA MET A 122 -15.28 -4.90 -1.91
C MET A 122 -15.03 -3.61 -1.13
N ASP A 123 -16.01 -3.16 -0.33
CA ASP A 123 -15.83 -2.01 0.57
C ASP A 123 -14.72 -2.23 1.59
N GLN A 124 -14.71 -3.39 2.24
CA GLN A 124 -13.71 -3.73 3.24
C GLN A 124 -12.31 -3.77 2.63
N SER A 125 -12.15 -4.43 1.47
CA SER A 125 -10.87 -4.50 0.78
C SER A 125 -10.35 -3.11 0.40
N ALA A 126 -11.22 -2.22 -0.08
CA ALA A 126 -10.86 -0.84 -0.38
C ALA A 126 -10.44 -0.06 0.90
N GLN A 127 -11.16 -0.24 2.01
CA GLN A 127 -10.83 0.38 3.29
C GLN A 127 -9.49 -0.13 3.86
N ASP A 128 -9.23 -1.42 3.77
CA ASP A 128 -7.99 -2.04 4.23
C ASP A 128 -6.80 -1.54 3.40
N SER A 129 -6.95 -1.49 2.07
CA SER A 129 -5.92 -0.94 1.18
C SER A 129 -5.62 0.53 1.50
N ASN A 130 -6.67 1.35 1.72
CA ASN A 130 -6.50 2.75 2.10
C ASN A 130 -5.84 2.91 3.47
N THR A 131 -6.20 2.06 4.43
CA THR A 131 -5.60 2.03 5.77
C THR A 131 -4.12 1.68 5.67
N PHE A 132 -3.80 0.58 4.98
CA PHE A 132 -2.43 0.14 4.77
C PHE A 132 -1.59 1.22 4.07
N ARG A 133 -2.06 1.78 2.95
CA ARG A 133 -1.36 2.86 2.23
C ARG A 133 -1.10 4.06 3.12
N THR A 134 -2.10 4.48 3.90
CA THR A 134 -1.98 5.63 4.81
C THR A 134 -0.92 5.38 5.88
N TRP A 135 -0.95 4.22 6.53
CA TRP A 135 0.03 3.87 7.57
C TRP A 135 1.43 3.68 6.99
N ALA A 136 1.55 3.02 5.84
CA ALA A 136 2.83 2.87 5.14
C ALA A 136 3.45 4.24 4.82
N LEU A 137 2.69 5.16 4.24
CA LEU A 137 3.16 6.51 3.95
C LEU A 137 3.55 7.28 5.21
N ARG A 138 2.83 7.11 6.33
CA ARG A 138 3.18 7.74 7.60
C ARG A 138 4.48 7.19 8.20
N VAL A 139 4.68 5.88 8.16
CA VAL A 139 5.93 5.25 8.64
C VAL A 139 7.10 5.70 7.77
N ILE A 140 6.96 5.65 6.44
CA ILE A 140 7.99 6.10 5.51
C ILE A 140 8.29 7.58 5.72
N GLY A 141 7.26 8.43 5.83
CA GLY A 141 7.41 9.85 6.08
C GLY A 141 8.09 10.16 7.42
N PHE A 142 7.75 9.43 8.48
CA PHE A 142 8.43 9.53 9.77
C PHE A 142 9.91 9.17 9.68
N ILE A 143 10.25 8.05 9.03
CA ILE A 143 11.64 7.62 8.85
C ILE A 143 12.42 8.66 8.04
N ALA A 144 11.86 9.13 6.94
CA ALA A 144 12.47 10.17 6.11
C ALA A 144 12.73 11.46 6.89
N MET A 145 11.78 11.85 7.75
CA MET A 145 11.91 13.02 8.62
C MET A 145 12.99 12.83 9.69
N ALA A 146 13.04 11.67 10.34
CA ALA A 146 14.06 11.35 11.33
C ALA A 146 15.47 11.41 10.71
N ILE A 147 15.64 10.84 9.51
CA ILE A 147 16.90 10.91 8.76
C ILE A 147 17.22 12.37 8.40
N GLY A 148 16.23 13.13 7.91
CA GLY A 148 16.38 14.56 7.58
C GLY A 148 16.89 15.38 8.77
N ILE A 149 16.31 15.19 9.95
CA ILE A 149 16.72 15.91 11.17
C ILE A 149 18.10 15.45 11.63
N SER A 150 18.39 14.14 11.64
CA SER A 150 19.73 13.63 11.98
C SER A 150 20.81 14.22 11.06
N MET A 151 20.53 14.38 9.76
CA MET A 151 21.47 15.00 8.82
C MET A 151 21.76 16.47 9.14
N ILE A 152 20.77 17.23 9.64
CA ILE A 152 20.95 18.63 10.07
C ILE A 152 21.92 18.73 11.25
N PHE A 153 21.84 17.80 12.20
CA PHE A 153 22.69 17.79 13.40
C PHE A 153 24.04 17.08 13.21
N LYS A 154 24.25 16.40 12.08
CA LYS A 154 25.49 15.67 11.78
C LYS A 154 26.78 16.50 11.89
N PRO A 155 26.83 17.80 11.50
CA PRO A 155 28.02 18.63 11.70
C PRO A 155 28.44 18.74 13.18
N LEU A 156 27.48 18.72 14.11
CA LEU A 156 27.79 18.75 15.54
C LEU A 156 28.51 17.47 16.00
N GLN A 157 28.14 16.32 15.43
CA GLN A 157 28.84 15.05 15.67
C GLN A 157 30.29 15.13 15.17
N THR A 158 30.52 15.67 13.96
CA THR A 158 31.87 15.76 13.39
C THR A 158 32.83 16.61 14.23
N MET A 159 32.33 17.57 15.00
CA MET A 159 33.15 18.35 15.94
C MET A 159 33.54 17.53 17.19
N GLY A 160 32.69 16.57 17.60
CA GLY A 160 32.93 15.68 18.74
C GLY A 160 33.81 14.47 18.42
N ASP A 161 33.97 14.12 17.15
CA ASP A 161 34.79 12.99 16.67
C ASP A 161 36.30 13.17 16.96
N VAL A 162 36.72 14.31 17.50
CA VAL A 162 38.08 14.53 18.04
C VAL A 162 38.39 13.55 19.18
N LEU A 163 37.37 13.10 19.92
CA LEU A 163 37.49 12.07 20.95
C LEU A 163 36.57 10.88 20.59
N PRO A 164 37.13 9.67 20.32
CA PRO A 164 36.37 8.54 19.77
C PRO A 164 35.11 8.18 20.56
N ILE A 165 35.20 8.16 21.90
CA ILE A 165 34.09 7.81 22.79
C ILE A 165 32.99 8.89 22.78
N LEU A 166 33.36 10.17 22.64
CA LEU A 166 32.41 11.28 22.59
C LEU A 166 31.69 11.34 21.24
N GLY A 167 32.38 11.07 20.13
CA GLY A 167 31.79 11.01 18.80
C GLY A 167 30.65 9.98 18.69
N ASP A 168 30.90 8.76 19.17
CA ASP A 168 29.91 7.68 19.16
C ASP A 168 28.69 7.99 20.05
N LEU A 169 28.92 8.55 21.24
CA LEU A 169 27.86 8.94 22.17
C LEU A 169 26.99 10.08 21.61
N LEU A 170 27.62 11.08 20.98
CA LEU A 170 26.93 12.18 20.31
C LEU A 170 26.13 11.69 19.10
N GLY A 171 26.66 10.78 18.30
CA GLY A 171 25.94 10.19 17.17
C GLY A 171 24.68 9.45 17.60
N LEU A 172 24.77 8.63 18.66
CA LEU A 172 23.61 7.95 19.24
C LEU A 172 22.61 8.95 19.82
N GLY A 173 23.08 9.95 20.58
CA GLY A 173 22.24 10.99 21.17
C GLY A 173 21.48 11.81 20.13
N ILE A 174 22.16 12.22 19.04
CA ILE A 174 21.56 12.95 17.92
C ILE A 174 20.50 12.10 17.23
N ASN A 175 20.74 10.81 17.01
CA ASN A 175 19.75 9.94 16.37
C ASN A 175 18.49 9.73 17.24
N ILE A 176 18.65 9.53 18.55
CA ILE A 176 17.52 9.43 19.48
C ILE A 176 16.75 10.75 19.51
N PHE A 177 17.45 11.88 19.67
CA PHE A 177 16.85 13.20 19.68
C PHE A 177 16.07 13.48 18.39
N SER A 178 16.69 13.22 17.24
CA SER A 178 16.08 13.40 15.92
C SER A 178 14.85 12.51 15.75
N GLY A 179 14.89 11.27 16.24
CA GLY A 179 13.74 10.37 16.27
C GLY A 179 12.57 10.92 17.12
N ILE A 180 12.85 11.47 18.30
CA ILE A 180 11.82 12.06 19.17
C ILE A 180 11.20 13.29 18.51
N VAL A 181 12.03 14.19 17.98
CA VAL A 181 11.55 15.40 17.30
C VAL A 181 10.73 15.03 16.07
N ALA A 182 11.21 14.09 15.24
CA ALA A 182 10.47 13.57 14.09
C ALA A 182 9.12 12.95 14.50
N PHE A 183 9.08 12.25 15.63
CA PHE A 183 7.86 11.62 16.13
C PHE A 183 6.82 12.68 16.49
N VAL A 184 7.22 13.71 17.24
CA VAL A 184 6.33 14.83 17.61
C VAL A 184 5.82 15.56 16.38
N ILE A 185 6.69 15.91 15.44
CA ILE A 185 6.31 16.63 14.21
C ILE A 185 5.40 15.76 13.33
N SER A 186 5.69 14.45 13.20
CA SER A 186 4.85 13.51 12.47
C SER A 186 3.44 13.41 13.07
N PHE A 187 3.34 13.33 14.41
CA PHE A 187 2.05 13.34 15.10
C PHE A 187 1.26 14.63 14.89
N ILE A 188 1.91 15.79 14.98
CA ILE A 188 1.28 17.09 14.71
C ILE A 188 0.76 17.13 13.27
N THR A 189 1.58 16.68 12.31
CA THR A 189 1.21 16.63 10.89
C THR A 189 -0.01 15.74 10.66
N ILE A 190 -0.05 14.56 11.29
CA ILE A 190 -1.18 13.64 11.23
C ILE A 190 -2.44 14.27 11.84
N ALA A 191 -2.32 14.94 12.99
CA ALA A 191 -3.43 15.61 13.66
C ALA A 191 -4.03 16.73 12.80
N ILE A 192 -3.17 17.57 12.20
CA ILE A 192 -3.59 18.61 11.26
C ILE A 192 -4.32 17.98 10.06
N ALA A 193 -3.77 16.91 9.48
CA ALA A 193 -4.42 16.21 8.36
C ALA A 193 -5.82 15.70 8.73
N TRP A 194 -6.01 15.12 9.93
CA TRP A 194 -7.34 14.69 10.37
C TRP A 194 -8.34 15.84 10.49
N PHE A 195 -7.89 17.04 10.88
CA PHE A 195 -8.77 18.21 10.96
C PHE A 195 -9.37 18.57 9.59
N PHE A 196 -8.56 18.57 8.53
CA PHE A 196 -9.04 18.90 7.17
C PHE A 196 -9.80 17.77 6.49
N TYR A 197 -9.30 16.53 6.59
CA TYR A 197 -9.86 15.40 5.83
C TYR A 197 -10.94 14.61 6.59
N ARG A 198 -11.03 14.74 7.93
CA ARG A 198 -12.00 14.02 8.78
C ARG A 198 -12.48 14.89 9.96
N PRO A 199 -13.09 16.06 9.71
CA PRO A 199 -13.42 17.05 10.75
C PRO A 199 -14.31 16.49 11.88
N LEU A 200 -15.26 15.61 11.57
CA LEU A 200 -16.12 14.97 12.58
C LEU A 200 -15.34 14.11 13.58
N LEU A 201 -14.35 13.33 13.11
CA LEU A 201 -13.50 12.52 14.00
C LEU A 201 -12.64 13.42 14.89
N SER A 202 -12.08 14.50 14.32
CA SER A 202 -11.27 15.46 15.06
C SER A 202 -12.06 16.17 16.16
N ILE A 203 -13.27 16.64 15.86
CA ILE A 203 -14.16 17.25 16.84
C ILE A 203 -14.51 16.25 17.95
N GLY A 204 -14.85 15.00 17.59
CA GLY A 204 -15.12 13.94 18.57
C GLY A 204 -13.93 13.69 19.52
N LEU A 205 -12.72 13.62 18.98
CA LEU A 205 -11.48 13.48 19.77
C LEU A 205 -11.26 14.65 20.74
N ILE A 206 -11.51 15.89 20.28
CA ILE A 206 -11.41 17.09 21.12
C ILE A 206 -12.44 17.08 22.25
N VAL A 207 -13.68 16.69 21.96
CA VAL A 207 -14.76 16.58 22.97
C VAL A 207 -14.40 15.54 24.03
N VAL A 208 -13.91 14.36 23.62
CA VAL A 208 -13.46 13.31 24.55
C VAL A 208 -12.28 13.80 25.40
N ALA A 209 -11.29 14.46 24.79
CA ALA A 209 -10.14 15.01 25.52
C ALA A 209 -10.58 16.07 26.56
N ALA A 210 -11.49 16.98 26.19
CA ALA A 210 -12.04 17.97 27.10
C ALA A 210 -12.81 17.31 28.26
N ALA A 211 -13.61 16.27 27.98
CA ALA A 211 -14.33 15.52 29.00
C ALA A 211 -13.38 14.85 30.01
N ILE A 212 -12.27 14.29 29.55
CA ILE A 212 -11.23 13.70 30.43
C ILE A 212 -10.62 14.78 31.34
N VAL A 213 -10.24 15.94 30.80
CA VAL A 213 -9.63 17.04 31.58
C VAL A 213 -10.61 17.58 32.64
N VAL A 214 -11.87 17.80 32.26
CA VAL A 214 -12.92 18.27 33.18
C VAL A 214 -13.21 17.22 34.24
N GLY A 215 -13.34 15.95 33.86
CA GLY A 215 -13.54 14.82 34.77
C GLY A 215 -12.40 14.69 35.78
N PHE A 216 -11.15 14.82 35.34
CA PHE A 216 -9.98 14.77 36.21
C PHE A 216 -9.93 15.95 37.19
N LYS A 217 -10.31 17.16 36.74
CA LYS A 217 -10.47 18.33 37.63
C LYS A 217 -11.55 18.11 38.69
N TYR A 218 -12.71 17.58 38.29
CA TYR A 218 -13.81 17.26 39.22
C TYR A 218 -13.43 16.16 40.22
N TYR A 219 -12.73 15.11 39.76
CA TYR A 219 -12.25 14.04 40.62
C TYR A 219 -11.26 14.57 41.67
N LYS A 220 -10.27 15.38 41.25
CA LYS A 220 -9.33 16.03 42.17
C LYS A 220 -10.04 16.94 43.18
N LYS A 221 -11.04 17.71 42.73
CA LYS A 221 -11.85 18.57 43.62
C LYS A 221 -12.62 17.73 44.66
N THR A 222 -13.27 16.65 44.22
CA THR A 222 -14.02 15.74 45.11
C THR A 222 -13.12 15.03 46.13
N GLN A 223 -11.90 14.66 45.74
CA GLN A 223 -10.92 14.06 46.65
C GLN A 223 -10.37 15.10 47.65
N ALA A 224 -10.18 16.35 47.23
CA ALA A 224 -9.80 17.44 48.12
C ALA A 224 -10.91 17.73 49.14
N ASP A 225 -12.18 17.76 48.72
CA ASP A 225 -13.32 17.98 49.61
C ASP A 225 -13.51 16.83 50.63
N LYS A 226 -13.21 15.59 50.25
CA LYS A 226 -13.24 14.42 51.16
C LYS A 226 -12.12 14.43 52.19
N ASN A 227 -10.90 14.84 51.82
CA ASN A 227 -9.76 14.92 52.75
C ASN A 227 -9.84 16.11 53.72
N THR A 228 -10.75 17.06 53.49
CA THR A 228 -10.92 18.26 54.33
C THR A 228 -12.10 18.15 55.31
N GLN A 229 -12.89 17.06 55.26
CA GLN A 229 -13.92 16.80 56.28
C GLN A 229 -13.27 16.20 57.53
N PRO A 230 -13.35 16.86 58.71
CA PRO A 230 -12.80 16.32 59.94
C PRO A 230 -13.55 15.05 60.34
N ALA A 231 -12.81 14.07 60.86
CA ALA A 231 -13.35 12.84 61.44
C ALA A 231 -14.46 13.20 62.44
N LYS A 232 -15.69 12.74 62.18
CA LYS A 232 -16.79 12.85 63.13
C LYS A 232 -16.38 12.09 64.40
N ALA A 233 -16.26 12.83 65.50
CA ALA A 233 -16.08 12.32 66.85
C ALA A 233 -17.30 11.49 67.30
#